data_AF-A0AAQ4EJW8-F1
#
_entry.id   AF-A0AAQ4EJW8-F1
#
_cell.length_a   1.000
_cell.length_b   1.000
_cell.length_c   1.000
_cell.angle_alpha   90.00
_cell.angle_beta   90.00
_cell.angle_gamma   90.00
#
_symmetry.space_group_name_H-M   'P 1'
#
loop_
_entity.id
_entity.type
_entity.pdbx_description
1 polymer ?
#
loop_
_entity_poly.entity_id
_entity_poly.type
_entity_poly.pdbx_seq_one_letter_code
_entity_poly.pdbx_strand_id
1 'polypeptide(L)'
;MRPRFPRENYLEQIATLNNKRHGADCSRLSAESSWARPEQRLRCTAQGSFEPLQCSDSHCYCLRQDGSLDGRPVPRGAPLQHLKCYEKGRPLIGECMAERLRVAALLRKQAEEGGEPPFRRQVPSCDPDGTYAPRQCADDRCYCVRSNGQPYDKQRYSVLRGSEAAKNMTCNCLRDQELLREAFPAPSMLVADWGSQRCGPDGDYVPMQCPTSWTCRCVDRDGYQDSPDVMTWERSRLPCYRPEYDQYYREEIEASI
;
A
#
# COMPACT_ATOMS: atom_id res chain seq x y z
N MET A 1 -0.60 -10.18 28.73
CA MET A 1 0.85 -10.40 28.95
C MET A 1 1.53 -10.39 27.59
N ARG A 2 2.45 -9.45 27.33
CA ARG A 2 3.24 -9.44 26.09
C ARG A 2 4.34 -10.49 26.23
N PRO A 3 4.53 -11.41 25.27
CA PRO A 3 5.61 -12.38 25.39
C PRO A 3 6.95 -11.65 25.22
N ARG A 4 7.85 -11.80 26.21
CA ARG A 4 9.27 -11.50 26.05
C ARG A 4 9.87 -12.65 25.24
N PHE A 5 10.17 -12.41 23.97
CA PHE A 5 10.99 -13.32 23.18
C PHE A 5 12.46 -12.89 23.20
N PRO A 6 13.41 -13.83 23.07
CA PRO A 6 14.84 -13.57 23.20
C PRO A 6 15.34 -12.67 22.06
N ARG A 7 16.45 -11.95 22.30
CA ARG A 7 17.21 -11.21 21.28
C ARG A 7 17.96 -12.18 20.36
N GLU A 8 17.27 -13.05 19.65
CA GLU A 8 17.87 -13.82 18.57
C GLU A 8 18.07 -12.92 17.35
N ASN A 9 19.17 -13.15 16.64
CA ASN A 9 19.70 -12.26 15.61
C ASN A 9 18.69 -12.18 14.46
N TYR A 10 18.15 -11.00 14.18
CA TYR A 10 17.16 -10.75 13.11
C TYR A 10 17.60 -11.34 11.74
N LEU A 11 18.92 -11.41 11.51
CA LEU A 11 19.53 -12.01 10.33
C LEU A 11 19.32 -13.54 10.25
N GLU A 12 19.31 -14.25 11.38
CA GLU A 12 19.08 -15.72 11.42
C GLU A 12 17.62 -16.07 11.15
N GLN A 13 16.68 -15.20 11.56
CA GLN A 13 15.25 -15.37 11.32
C GLN A 13 14.87 -15.17 9.85
N ILE A 14 15.51 -14.22 9.15
CA ILE A 14 15.34 -14.05 7.70
C ILE A 14 15.90 -15.28 6.94
N ALA A 15 17.03 -15.83 7.39
CA ALA A 15 17.64 -17.00 6.75
C ALA A 15 16.77 -18.28 6.86
N THR A 16 16.00 -18.44 7.94
CA THR A 16 15.11 -19.61 8.12
C THR A 16 13.88 -19.55 7.21
N LEU A 17 13.39 -18.36 6.88
CA LEU A 17 12.22 -18.15 6.02
C LEU A 17 12.52 -18.38 4.52
N ASN A 18 13.80 -18.34 4.12
CA ASN A 18 14.26 -18.39 2.72
C ASN A 18 14.37 -19.79 2.10
N ASN A 19 14.08 -20.89 2.82
CA ASN A 19 14.48 -22.23 2.33
C ASN A 19 13.66 -22.76 1.13
N LYS A 20 12.60 -22.09 0.66
CA LYS A 20 11.90 -22.44 -0.59
C LYS A 20 11.08 -21.24 -1.10
N ARG A 21 11.53 -20.51 -2.14
CA ARG A 21 10.71 -19.82 -3.19
C ARG A 21 11.52 -18.74 -3.97
N HIS A 22 11.05 -18.42 -5.18
CA HIS A 22 11.68 -17.45 -6.12
C HIS A 22 10.87 -16.15 -6.22
N GLY A 23 11.56 -15.02 -6.38
CA GLY A 23 11.13 -13.88 -7.24
C GLY A 23 10.40 -12.68 -6.61
N ALA A 24 9.54 -12.86 -5.60
CA ALA A 24 8.73 -11.77 -5.02
C ALA A 24 8.50 -11.94 -3.50
N ASP A 25 9.44 -12.59 -2.81
CA ASP A 25 9.27 -12.95 -1.41
C ASP A 25 9.43 -11.78 -0.44
N CYS A 26 10.04 -10.65 -0.85
CA CYS A 26 10.29 -9.57 0.08
C CYS A 26 8.99 -9.00 0.65
N SER A 27 7.98 -8.72 -0.18
CA SER A 27 6.70 -8.16 0.30
C SER A 27 6.01 -9.11 1.29
N ARG A 28 6.04 -10.42 1.00
CA ARG A 28 5.47 -11.45 1.88
C ARG A 28 6.23 -11.53 3.21
N LEU A 29 7.56 -11.60 3.17
CA LEU A 29 8.41 -11.66 4.36
C LEU A 29 8.33 -10.36 5.19
N SER A 30 8.20 -9.22 4.52
CA SER A 30 7.98 -7.93 5.16
C SER A 30 6.61 -7.88 5.88
N ALA A 31 5.57 -8.48 5.30
CA ALA A 31 4.27 -8.65 5.95
C ALA A 31 4.33 -9.60 7.17
N GLU A 32 5.03 -10.74 7.04
CA GLU A 32 5.23 -11.71 8.12
C GLU A 32 6.06 -11.12 9.28
N SER A 33 6.94 -10.16 8.99
CA SER A 33 7.73 -9.41 9.97
C SER A 33 7.05 -8.11 10.47
N SER A 34 5.73 -8.03 10.40
CA SER A 34 4.97 -6.86 10.86
C SER A 34 5.17 -6.54 12.36
N TRP A 35 5.62 -7.49 13.16
CA TRP A 35 6.03 -7.29 14.55
C TRP A 35 7.34 -6.51 14.71
N ALA A 36 8.23 -6.55 13.71
CA ALA A 36 9.48 -5.81 13.72
C ALA A 36 9.21 -4.32 13.58
N ARG A 37 10.10 -3.49 14.15
CA ARG A 37 10.00 -2.05 13.97
C ARG A 37 10.10 -1.73 12.48
N PRO A 38 9.33 -0.76 11.96
CA PRO A 38 9.33 -0.43 10.54
C PRO A 38 10.73 -0.16 9.98
N GLU A 39 11.61 0.46 10.76
CA GLU A 39 13.01 0.72 10.42
C GLU A 39 13.91 -0.53 10.34
N GLN A 40 13.45 -1.65 10.89
CA GLN A 40 14.14 -2.94 10.85
C GLN A 40 13.58 -3.87 9.79
N ARG A 41 12.38 -3.60 9.27
CA ARG A 41 11.74 -4.46 8.26
C ARG A 41 12.55 -4.49 6.97
N LEU A 42 12.45 -5.62 6.27
CA LEU A 42 13.04 -5.80 4.95
C LEU A 42 12.46 -4.75 3.99
N ARG A 43 13.35 -4.07 3.28
CA ARG A 43 12.98 -3.13 2.22
C ARG A 43 12.80 -3.88 0.92
N CYS A 44 11.73 -3.56 0.22
CA CYS A 44 11.39 -4.20 -1.03
C CYS A 44 11.45 -3.21 -2.18
N THR A 45 11.54 -3.68 -3.41
CA THR A 45 11.28 -2.83 -4.57
C THR A 45 9.77 -2.70 -4.76
N ALA A 46 9.32 -1.79 -5.61
CA ALA A 46 7.91 -1.69 -6.01
C ALA A 46 7.36 -3.00 -6.64
N GLN A 47 8.24 -3.85 -7.17
CA GLN A 47 7.88 -5.16 -7.73
C GLN A 47 7.81 -6.26 -6.65
N GLY A 48 8.10 -5.93 -5.39
CA GLY A 48 8.07 -6.86 -4.26
C GLY A 48 9.28 -7.78 -4.14
N SER A 49 10.34 -7.54 -4.93
CA SER A 49 11.65 -8.18 -4.75
C SER A 49 12.46 -7.46 -3.67
N PHE A 50 13.56 -8.06 -3.21
CA PHE A 50 14.43 -7.40 -2.23
C PHE A 50 15.11 -6.17 -2.80
N GLU A 51 15.08 -5.06 -2.07
CA GLU A 51 16.03 -3.98 -2.30
C GLU A 51 17.45 -4.48 -2.05
N PRO A 52 18.40 -4.34 -3.00
CA PRO A 52 19.72 -4.96 -2.87
C PRO A 52 20.45 -4.49 -1.61
N LEU A 53 20.42 -3.19 -1.33
CA LEU A 53 21.01 -2.66 -0.10
C LEU A 53 19.99 -2.72 1.03
N GLN A 54 20.36 -3.36 2.14
CA GLN A 54 19.58 -3.43 3.38
C GLN A 54 20.38 -2.88 4.55
N CYS A 55 19.68 -2.29 5.52
CA CYS A 55 20.30 -1.81 6.75
C CYS A 55 19.41 -2.12 7.95
N SER A 56 19.99 -2.70 8.99
CA SER A 56 19.39 -2.85 10.32
C SER A 56 19.95 -1.79 11.29
N ASP A 57 19.60 -1.86 12.57
CA ASP A 57 20.15 -0.97 13.61
C ASP A 57 21.67 -1.11 13.81
N SER A 58 22.25 -2.25 13.42
CA SER A 58 23.66 -2.54 13.70
C SER A 58 24.53 -2.74 12.46
N HIS A 59 23.95 -3.16 11.33
CA HIS A 59 24.72 -3.50 10.13
C HIS A 59 23.99 -3.10 8.85
N CYS A 60 24.75 -2.81 7.80
CA CYS A 60 24.26 -2.75 6.43
C CYS A 60 24.86 -3.89 5.62
N TYR A 61 24.08 -4.44 4.68
CA TYR A 61 24.45 -5.61 3.91
C TYR A 61 23.74 -5.62 2.56
N CYS A 62 24.29 -6.38 1.60
CA CYS A 62 23.66 -6.59 0.31
C CYS A 62 22.88 -7.91 0.31
N LEU A 63 21.69 -7.91 -0.29
CA LEU A 63 20.90 -9.09 -0.60
C LEU A 63 20.85 -9.31 -2.11
N ARG A 64 20.88 -10.58 -2.51
CA ARG A 64 20.49 -11.01 -3.86
C ARG A 64 18.96 -11.13 -3.94
N GLN A 65 18.45 -11.35 -5.15
CA GLN A 65 17.02 -11.54 -5.40
C GLN A 65 16.41 -12.75 -4.65
N ASP A 66 17.22 -13.76 -4.36
CA ASP A 66 16.84 -14.94 -3.57
C ASP A 66 16.91 -14.72 -2.04
N GLY A 67 17.22 -13.49 -1.61
CA GLY A 67 17.35 -13.14 -0.20
C GLY A 67 18.67 -13.59 0.45
N SER A 68 19.62 -14.16 -0.31
CA SER A 68 20.94 -14.51 0.20
C SER A 68 21.87 -13.29 0.32
N LEU A 69 22.80 -13.31 1.27
CA LEU A 69 23.80 -12.25 1.44
C LEU A 69 24.76 -12.19 0.24
N ASP A 70 24.95 -11.00 -0.31
CA ASP A 70 25.98 -10.72 -1.32
C ASP A 70 27.18 -9.97 -0.72
N GLY A 71 28.12 -10.74 -0.16
CA GLY A 71 29.29 -10.20 0.51
C GLY A 71 29.13 -10.07 2.02
N ARG A 72 30.06 -9.36 2.66
CA ARG A 72 30.12 -9.24 4.11
C ARG A 72 29.31 -8.04 4.59
N PRO A 73 28.45 -8.19 5.61
CA PRO A 73 27.83 -7.06 6.29
C PRO A 73 28.90 -6.12 6.85
N VAL A 74 28.61 -4.82 6.82
CA VAL A 74 29.44 -3.78 7.45
C VAL A 74 28.70 -3.18 8.64
N PRO A 75 29.38 -2.80 9.74
CA PRO A 75 28.74 -2.12 10.85
C PRO A 75 28.06 -0.82 10.42
N ARG A 76 26.95 -0.46 11.08
CA ARG A 76 26.23 0.79 10.83
C ARG A 76 27.15 1.97 11.16
N GLY A 77 27.32 2.89 10.21
CA GLY A 77 28.27 4.01 10.31
C GLY A 77 29.62 3.74 9.63
N ALA A 78 29.92 2.51 9.23
CA ALA A 78 31.05 2.22 8.36
C ALA A 78 30.81 2.78 6.93
N PRO A 79 31.87 3.06 6.15
CA PRO A 79 31.76 3.48 4.76
C PRO A 79 30.96 2.45 3.93
N LEU A 80 29.79 2.85 3.43
CA LEU A 80 28.92 1.98 2.63
C LEU A 80 29.50 1.68 1.25
N GLN A 81 30.49 2.44 0.79
CA GLN A 81 31.21 2.22 -0.47
C GLN A 81 31.86 0.83 -0.57
N HIS A 82 32.05 0.14 0.55
CA HIS A 82 32.57 -1.23 0.58
C HIS A 82 31.52 -2.29 0.21
N LEU A 83 30.23 -1.93 0.23
CA LEU A 83 29.14 -2.81 -0.20
C LEU A 83 28.97 -2.70 -1.72
N LYS A 84 28.99 -3.84 -2.42
CA LYS A 84 28.89 -3.89 -3.89
C LYS A 84 27.60 -3.27 -4.43
N CYS A 85 26.50 -3.43 -3.69
CA CYS A 85 25.18 -2.92 -4.03
C CYS A 85 24.97 -1.45 -3.61
N TYR A 86 25.98 -0.78 -3.05
CA TYR A 86 25.86 0.61 -2.67
C TYR A 86 26.03 1.52 -3.89
N GLU A 87 25.01 2.33 -4.15
CA GLU A 87 25.00 3.32 -5.21
C GLU A 87 25.06 4.73 -4.61
N LYS A 88 26.06 5.51 -5.02
CA LYS A 88 26.22 6.88 -4.53
C LYS A 88 25.04 7.74 -5.00
N GLY A 89 24.39 8.43 -4.07
CA GLY A 89 23.27 9.33 -4.34
C GLY A 89 21.90 8.65 -4.31
N ARG A 90 21.84 7.31 -4.26
CA ARG A 90 20.58 6.60 -4.03
C ARG A 90 20.17 6.74 -2.55
N PRO A 91 18.95 7.21 -2.26
CA PRO A 91 18.47 7.30 -0.89
C PRO A 91 18.50 5.93 -0.22
N LEU A 92 19.12 5.85 0.96
CA LEU A 92 19.12 4.64 1.76
C LEU A 92 17.74 4.29 2.30
N ILE A 93 16.84 5.27 2.41
CA ILE A 93 15.51 5.12 2.99
C ILE A 93 14.56 5.86 2.06
N GLY A 94 13.44 5.23 1.71
CA GLY A 94 12.40 5.87 0.89
C GLY A 94 11.74 7.07 1.59
N GLU A 95 11.07 7.91 0.81
CA GLU A 95 10.53 9.19 1.27
C GLU A 95 9.56 9.04 2.45
N CYS A 96 8.59 8.13 2.36
CA CYS A 96 7.64 7.90 3.44
C CYS A 96 8.34 7.44 4.72
N MET A 97 9.30 6.53 4.60
CA MET A 97 9.99 6.00 5.78
C MET A 97 10.91 7.05 6.43
N ALA A 98 11.52 7.93 5.62
CA ALA A 98 12.26 9.08 6.13
C ALA A 98 11.34 10.04 6.91
N GLU A 99 10.15 10.35 6.36
CA GLU A 99 9.15 11.14 7.07
C GLU A 99 8.68 10.43 8.34
N ARG A 100 8.41 9.13 8.28
CA ARG A 100 7.98 8.29 9.39
C ARG A 100 8.94 8.39 10.58
N LEU A 101 10.23 8.24 10.32
CA LEU A 101 11.29 8.37 11.34
C LEU A 101 11.33 9.77 11.93
N ARG A 102 11.27 10.81 11.09
CA ARG A 102 11.28 12.20 11.51
C ARG A 102 10.08 12.53 12.41
N VAL A 103 8.86 12.19 11.98
CA VAL A 103 7.63 12.45 12.73
C VAL A 103 7.60 11.65 14.03
N ALA A 104 8.00 10.37 13.99
CA ALA A 104 8.07 9.56 15.21
C ALA A 104 9.07 10.12 16.24
N ALA A 105 10.23 10.62 15.80
CA ALA A 105 11.20 11.26 16.69
C ALA A 105 10.66 12.54 17.31
N LEU A 106 9.97 13.38 16.53
CA LEU A 106 9.33 14.60 17.02
C LEU A 106 8.25 14.30 18.06
N LEU A 107 7.38 13.31 17.81
CA LEU A 107 6.34 12.93 18.75
C LEU A 107 6.90 12.35 20.05
N ARG A 108 7.99 11.57 19.98
CA ARG A 108 8.70 11.07 21.17
C ARG A 108 9.25 12.21 22.02
N LYS A 109 9.93 13.17 21.38
CA LYS A 109 10.49 14.34 22.07
C LYS A 109 9.39 15.16 22.76
N GLN A 110 8.25 15.37 22.09
CA GLN A 110 7.12 16.09 22.68
C GLN A 110 6.52 15.37 23.89
N ALA A 111 6.41 14.04 23.82
CA ALA A 111 5.91 13.23 24.93
C ALA A 111 6.84 13.29 26.15
N GLU A 112 8.17 13.31 25.95
CA GLU A 112 9.16 13.46 27.03
C GLU A 112 9.08 14.85 27.69
N GLU A 113 8.80 15.89 26.90
CA GLU A 113 8.63 17.27 27.38
C GLU A 113 7.24 17.53 28.02
N GLY A 114 6.41 16.50 28.18
CA GLY A 114 5.07 16.60 28.79
C GLY A 114 4.03 17.33 27.92
N GLY A 115 4.32 17.55 26.64
CA GLY A 115 3.39 18.16 25.70
C GLY A 115 2.37 17.14 25.19
N GLU A 116 1.11 17.55 25.06
CA GLU A 116 0.14 16.75 24.31
C GLU A 116 0.57 16.66 22.83
N PRO A 117 0.54 15.46 22.23
CA PRO A 117 0.80 15.34 20.80
C PRO A 117 -0.23 16.18 20.04
N PRO A 118 0.19 17.07 19.14
CA PRO A 118 -0.76 17.89 18.40
C PRO A 118 -1.66 16.97 17.56
N PHE A 119 -2.98 17.17 17.67
CA PHE A 119 -4.04 16.37 17.03
C PHE A 119 -3.76 15.98 15.56
N ARG A 120 -3.05 16.85 14.82
CA ARG A 120 -2.77 16.72 13.38
C ARG A 120 -1.47 16.03 12.97
N ARG A 121 -0.53 15.74 13.88
CA ARG A 121 0.74 15.09 13.49
C ARG A 121 0.66 13.59 13.75
N GLN A 122 0.46 12.83 12.69
CA GLN A 122 0.45 11.37 12.74
C GLN A 122 1.61 10.78 11.96
N VAL A 123 2.10 9.65 12.46
CA VAL A 123 3.15 8.89 11.81
C VAL A 123 2.57 8.27 10.52
N PRO A 124 3.09 8.59 9.32
CA PRO A 124 2.55 8.07 8.07
C PRO A 124 2.71 6.55 7.99
N SER A 125 1.76 5.91 7.31
CA SER A 125 1.86 4.50 6.94
C SER A 125 2.67 4.36 5.65
N CYS A 126 3.63 3.45 5.61
CA CYS A 126 4.52 3.28 4.47
C CYS A 126 4.46 1.84 3.98
N ASP A 127 4.58 1.68 2.66
CA ASP A 127 4.76 0.37 2.05
C ASP A 127 6.21 -0.12 2.20
N PRO A 128 6.47 -1.43 2.04
CA PRO A 128 7.80 -2.00 2.18
C PRO A 128 8.84 -1.43 1.21
N ASP A 129 8.40 -0.82 0.11
CA ASP A 129 9.26 -0.13 -0.85
C ASP A 129 9.65 1.30 -0.44
N GLY A 130 9.13 1.75 0.71
CA GLY A 130 9.39 3.07 1.25
C GLY A 130 8.53 4.18 0.65
N THR A 131 7.58 3.84 -0.24
CA THR A 131 6.53 4.75 -0.69
C THR A 131 5.41 4.85 0.36
N TYR A 132 4.47 5.79 0.15
CA TYR A 132 3.33 5.93 1.04
C TYR A 132 2.30 4.83 0.78
N ALA A 133 1.91 4.15 1.86
CA ALA A 133 0.80 3.20 1.79
C ALA A 133 -0.46 3.91 1.27
N PRO A 134 -1.30 3.27 0.44
CA PRO A 134 -2.43 3.95 -0.20
C PRO A 134 -3.40 4.60 0.79
N ARG A 135 -3.65 3.95 1.92
CA ARG A 135 -4.49 4.49 3.00
C ARG A 135 -3.65 5.25 4.02
N GLN A 136 -3.95 6.54 4.17
CA GLN A 136 -3.45 7.35 5.29
C GLN A 136 -4.62 7.77 6.18
N CYS A 137 -4.33 8.00 7.46
CA CYS A 137 -5.32 8.55 8.36
C CYS A 137 -4.76 9.77 9.07
N ALA A 138 -5.57 10.82 9.19
CA ALA A 138 -5.29 11.99 10.01
C ALA A 138 -6.58 12.43 10.74
N ASP A 139 -6.44 12.93 11.96
CA ASP A 139 -7.57 13.39 12.78
C ASP A 139 -8.65 12.31 12.96
N ASP A 140 -9.87 12.54 12.49
CA ASP A 140 -11.02 11.63 12.56
C ASP A 140 -11.30 10.91 11.23
N ARG A 141 -10.42 11.04 10.23
CA ARG A 141 -10.62 10.50 8.88
C ARG A 141 -9.47 9.63 8.40
N CYS A 142 -9.80 8.76 7.44
CA CYS A 142 -8.84 8.07 6.58
C CYS A 142 -9.11 8.46 5.12
N TYR A 143 -8.06 8.60 4.32
CA TYR A 143 -8.10 9.08 2.94
C TYR A 143 -7.05 8.38 2.09
N CYS A 144 -7.28 8.35 0.78
CA CYS A 144 -6.35 7.76 -0.18
C CYS A 144 -5.26 8.74 -0.61
N VAL A 145 -4.03 8.23 -0.74
CA VAL A 145 -2.87 8.95 -1.28
C VAL A 145 -2.21 8.18 -2.41
N ARG A 146 -1.58 8.93 -3.31
CA ARG A 146 -0.66 8.44 -4.34
C ARG A 146 0.61 7.87 -3.69
N SER A 147 1.44 7.17 -4.46
CA SER A 147 2.71 6.58 -3.98
C SER A 147 3.67 7.61 -3.38
N ASN A 148 3.62 8.86 -3.85
CA ASN A 148 4.41 9.99 -3.32
C ASN A 148 3.77 10.68 -2.10
N GLY A 149 2.66 10.16 -1.56
CA GLY A 149 1.99 10.70 -0.37
C GLY A 149 1.03 11.86 -0.63
N GLN A 150 0.93 12.35 -1.86
CA GLN A 150 -0.07 13.35 -2.21
C GLN A 150 -1.48 12.75 -2.14
N PRO A 151 -2.44 13.40 -1.48
CA PRO A 151 -3.82 12.93 -1.48
C PRO A 151 -4.43 13.02 -2.89
N TYR A 152 -5.36 12.11 -3.22
CA TYR A 152 -6.17 12.23 -4.44
C TYR A 152 -7.13 13.44 -4.33
N ASP A 153 -8.34 13.20 -3.84
CA ASP A 153 -9.31 14.25 -3.48
C ASP A 153 -9.87 13.85 -2.11
N LYS A 154 -9.47 14.56 -1.05
CA LYS A 154 -9.90 14.23 0.32
C LYS A 154 -11.39 14.47 0.54
N GLN A 155 -12.05 15.33 -0.25
CA GLN A 155 -13.48 15.57 -0.11
C GLN A 155 -14.27 14.36 -0.62
N ARG A 156 -13.81 13.75 -1.71
CA ARG A 156 -14.44 12.58 -2.32
C ARG A 156 -13.99 11.25 -1.73
N TYR A 157 -12.69 11.10 -1.48
CA TYR A 157 -12.05 9.84 -1.12
C TYR A 157 -11.54 9.85 0.31
N SER A 158 -12.47 10.11 1.23
CA SER A 158 -12.22 9.95 2.66
C SER A 158 -13.42 9.43 3.41
N VAL A 159 -13.15 8.65 4.46
CA VAL A 159 -14.14 8.03 5.33
C VAL A 159 -13.80 8.30 6.79
N LEU A 160 -14.80 8.21 7.68
CA LEU A 160 -14.57 8.35 9.11
C LEU A 160 -13.68 7.22 9.63
N ARG A 161 -12.63 7.53 10.38
CA ARG A 161 -11.63 6.58 10.86
C ARG A 161 -12.22 5.41 11.65
N GLY A 162 -13.29 5.64 12.40
CA GLY A 162 -13.98 4.61 13.19
C GLY A 162 -14.99 3.77 12.41
N SER A 163 -15.24 4.10 11.14
CA SER A 163 -16.23 3.39 10.31
C SER A 163 -15.72 2.03 9.84
N GLU A 164 -16.64 1.15 9.44
CA GLU A 164 -16.30 -0.14 8.83
C GLU A 164 -15.58 0.04 7.48
N ALA A 165 -15.94 1.07 6.72
CA ALA A 165 -15.24 1.44 5.49
C ALA A 165 -13.76 1.70 5.76
N ALA A 166 -13.41 2.49 6.79
CA ALA A 166 -12.02 2.79 7.12
C ALA A 166 -11.18 1.57 7.53
N LYS A 167 -11.81 0.50 8.02
CA LYS A 167 -11.12 -0.76 8.38
C LYS A 167 -10.78 -1.60 7.15
N ASN A 168 -11.64 -1.59 6.14
CA ASN A 168 -11.49 -2.39 4.93
C ASN A 168 -10.89 -1.62 3.75
N MET A 169 -10.73 -0.30 3.89
CA MET A 169 -10.17 0.62 2.90
C MET A 169 -8.78 0.20 2.38
N THR A 170 -8.67 -0.13 1.10
CA THR A 170 -7.39 -0.47 0.43
C THR A 170 -6.92 0.61 -0.54
N CYS A 171 -7.82 1.48 -1.01
CA CYS A 171 -7.64 2.44 -2.10
C CYS A 171 -7.29 1.81 -3.46
N ASN A 172 -7.59 0.53 -3.66
CA ASN A 172 -7.16 -0.23 -4.85
C ASN A 172 -7.66 0.41 -6.15
N CYS A 173 -8.95 0.75 -6.23
CA CYS A 173 -9.55 1.33 -7.45
C CYS A 173 -8.83 2.61 -7.89
N LEU A 174 -8.52 3.51 -6.95
CA LEU A 174 -7.80 4.74 -7.28
C LEU A 174 -6.36 4.50 -7.72
N ARG A 175 -5.67 3.57 -7.06
CA ARG A 175 -4.29 3.20 -7.41
C ARG A 175 -4.22 2.55 -8.79
N ASP A 176 -5.15 1.65 -9.09
CA ASP A 176 -5.21 0.96 -10.38
C ASP A 176 -5.55 1.93 -11.51
N GLN A 177 -6.50 2.84 -11.30
CA GLN A 177 -6.81 3.89 -12.29
C GLN A 177 -5.60 4.79 -12.60
N GLU A 178 -4.82 5.16 -11.58
CA GLU A 178 -3.58 5.91 -11.77
C GLU A 178 -2.55 5.09 -12.57
N LEU A 179 -2.30 3.85 -12.17
CA LEU A 179 -1.35 2.95 -12.84
C LEU A 179 -1.73 2.72 -14.30
N LEU A 180 -3.01 2.46 -14.59
CA LEU A 180 -3.49 2.25 -15.96
C LEU A 180 -3.34 3.51 -16.81
N ARG A 181 -3.62 4.69 -16.24
CA ARG A 181 -3.45 5.97 -16.94
C ARG A 181 -1.98 6.26 -17.27
N GLU A 182 -1.07 5.91 -16.38
CA GLU A 182 0.37 6.10 -16.56
C GLU A 182 0.98 5.08 -17.54
N ALA A 183 0.58 3.81 -17.44
CA ALA A 183 1.07 2.74 -18.29
C ALA A 183 0.54 2.83 -19.73
N PHE A 184 -0.68 3.35 -19.92
CA PHE A 184 -1.36 3.40 -21.21
C PHE A 184 -1.94 4.79 -21.51
N PRO A 185 -1.08 5.74 -21.94
CA PRO A 185 -1.53 7.11 -22.23
C PRO A 185 -2.43 7.22 -23.47
N ALA A 186 -2.51 6.18 -24.31
CA ALA A 186 -3.42 6.10 -25.45
C ALA A 186 -4.59 5.16 -25.12
N PRO A 187 -5.84 5.52 -25.48
CA PRO A 187 -7.01 4.70 -25.17
C PRO A 187 -6.95 3.37 -25.91
N SER A 188 -6.77 2.28 -25.16
CA SER A 188 -7.09 0.92 -25.60
C SER A 188 -8.45 0.52 -25.04
N MET A 189 -9.15 -0.42 -25.69
CA MET A 189 -10.41 -0.94 -25.17
C MET A 189 -10.28 -1.50 -23.74
N LEU A 190 -9.15 -2.13 -23.41
CA LEU A 190 -8.88 -2.65 -22.06
C LEU A 190 -8.79 -1.52 -21.03
N VAL A 191 -8.11 -0.43 -21.38
CA VAL A 191 -7.94 0.75 -20.52
C VAL A 191 -9.25 1.52 -20.40
N ALA A 192 -10.09 1.52 -21.44
CA ALA A 192 -11.42 2.09 -21.38
C ALA A 192 -12.35 1.30 -20.45
N ASP A 193 -12.30 -0.04 -20.47
CA ASP A 193 -13.12 -0.90 -19.60
C ASP A 193 -12.68 -0.82 -18.12
N TRP A 194 -11.37 -0.85 -17.85
CA TRP A 194 -10.87 -0.72 -16.48
C TRP A 194 -10.91 0.73 -15.96
N GLY A 195 -10.65 1.70 -16.83
CA GLY A 195 -10.68 3.12 -16.49
C GLY A 195 -12.08 3.67 -16.24
N SER A 196 -13.14 2.97 -16.67
CA SER A 196 -14.54 3.35 -16.43
C SER A 196 -15.08 2.83 -15.09
N GLN A 197 -14.37 1.91 -14.42
CA GLN A 197 -14.79 1.37 -13.13
C GLN A 197 -14.97 2.50 -12.09
N ARG A 198 -16.02 2.43 -11.27
CA ARG A 198 -16.31 3.45 -10.26
C ARG A 198 -15.65 3.09 -8.93
N CYS A 199 -15.01 4.08 -8.33
CA CYS A 199 -14.47 3.98 -6.98
C CYS A 199 -15.44 4.58 -5.95
N GLY A 200 -15.56 3.92 -4.80
CA GLY A 200 -16.28 4.40 -3.62
C GLY A 200 -15.55 5.52 -2.88
N PRO A 201 -16.13 6.07 -1.80
CA PRO A 201 -15.53 7.13 -0.98
C PRO A 201 -14.33 6.66 -0.13
N ASP A 202 -14.18 5.36 0.05
CA ASP A 202 -12.97 4.70 0.57
C ASP A 202 -11.90 4.53 -0.53
N GLY A 203 -12.18 4.89 -1.78
CA GLY A 203 -11.27 4.70 -2.91
C GLY A 203 -11.14 3.26 -3.38
N ASP A 204 -11.97 2.36 -2.85
CA ASP A 204 -12.06 0.96 -3.28
C ASP A 204 -13.05 0.82 -4.43
N TYR A 205 -13.04 -0.34 -5.09
CA TYR A 205 -14.02 -0.63 -6.14
C TYR A 205 -15.42 -0.67 -5.54
N VAL A 206 -16.38 0.00 -6.18
CA VAL A 206 -17.79 -0.26 -5.90
C VAL A 206 -18.07 -1.71 -6.34
N PRO A 207 -18.58 -2.60 -5.48
CA PRO A 207 -18.73 -4.01 -5.82
C PRO A 207 -19.59 -4.29 -7.05
N MET A 208 -20.62 -3.47 -7.31
CA MET A 208 -21.35 -3.49 -8.58
C MET A 208 -20.68 -2.52 -9.54
N GLN A 209 -20.22 -2.99 -10.69
CA GLN A 209 -19.66 -2.18 -11.78
C GLN A 209 -20.55 -2.24 -13.01
N CYS A 210 -20.86 -1.08 -13.59
CA CYS A 210 -21.53 -0.99 -14.88
C CYS A 210 -20.53 -0.47 -15.93
N PRO A 211 -19.72 -1.35 -16.55
CA PRO A 211 -18.68 -0.96 -17.52
C PRO A 211 -19.23 -0.27 -18.77
N THR A 212 -20.51 -0.52 -19.09
CA THR A 212 -21.21 0.08 -20.23
C THR A 212 -22.58 0.56 -19.76
N SER A 213 -23.27 1.37 -20.58
CA SER A 213 -24.65 1.80 -20.30
C SER A 213 -25.64 0.63 -20.22
N TRP A 214 -25.27 -0.55 -20.73
CA TRP A 214 -26.19 -1.68 -20.89
C TRP A 214 -25.89 -2.87 -20.00
N THR A 215 -24.69 -2.95 -19.43
CA THR A 215 -24.25 -4.12 -18.68
C THR A 215 -23.71 -3.74 -17.31
N CYS A 216 -24.03 -4.56 -16.31
CA CYS A 216 -23.48 -4.49 -14.97
C CYS A 216 -23.00 -5.88 -14.52
N ARG A 217 -21.96 -5.90 -13.67
CA ARG A 217 -21.31 -7.08 -13.11
C ARG A 217 -20.85 -6.84 -11.69
N CYS A 218 -20.64 -7.91 -10.93
CA CYS A 218 -19.93 -7.83 -9.65
C CYS A 218 -18.42 -7.91 -9.88
N VAL A 219 -17.68 -7.17 -9.06
CA VAL A 219 -16.23 -7.26 -8.95
C VAL A 219 -15.81 -7.48 -7.50
N ASP A 220 -14.67 -8.15 -7.34
CA ASP A 220 -14.01 -8.33 -6.06
C ASP A 220 -13.26 -7.07 -5.59
N ARG A 221 -12.48 -7.20 -4.51
CA ARG A 221 -11.73 -6.08 -3.91
C ARG A 221 -10.58 -5.56 -4.78
N ASP A 222 -10.18 -6.32 -5.78
CA ASP A 222 -9.10 -6.00 -6.71
C ASP A 222 -9.65 -5.64 -8.10
N GLY A 223 -10.97 -5.52 -8.24
CA GLY A 223 -11.65 -5.11 -9.48
C GLY A 223 -11.85 -6.24 -10.48
N TYR A 224 -11.59 -7.50 -10.09
CA TYR A 224 -11.84 -8.64 -10.96
C TYR A 224 -13.30 -9.07 -10.93
N GLN A 225 -13.86 -9.34 -12.11
CA GLN A 225 -15.23 -9.81 -12.25
C GLN A 225 -15.45 -11.17 -11.58
N ASP A 226 -16.46 -11.25 -10.70
CA ASP A 226 -16.82 -12.47 -9.97
C ASP A 226 -18.30 -12.89 -10.17
N SER A 227 -19.03 -12.20 -11.05
CA SER A 227 -20.35 -12.62 -11.54
C SER A 227 -20.45 -12.57 -13.06
N PRO A 228 -21.43 -13.25 -13.68
CA PRO A 228 -21.83 -12.95 -15.05
C PRO A 228 -22.33 -11.51 -15.20
N ASP A 229 -22.24 -10.99 -16.42
CA ASP A 229 -22.87 -9.71 -16.78
C ASP A 229 -24.40 -9.87 -16.78
N VAL A 230 -25.09 -8.84 -16.30
CA VAL A 230 -26.55 -8.67 -16.43
C VAL A 230 -26.84 -7.35 -17.12
N MET A 231 -28.05 -7.20 -17.67
CA MET A 231 -28.46 -5.91 -18.20
C MET A 231 -28.63 -4.86 -17.09
N THR A 232 -28.40 -3.58 -17.37
CA THR A 232 -28.47 -2.49 -16.36
C THR A 232 -29.81 -2.44 -15.62
N TRP A 233 -30.92 -2.71 -16.31
CA TRP A 233 -32.26 -2.78 -15.69
C TRP A 233 -32.46 -4.03 -14.82
N GLU A 234 -31.62 -5.06 -14.97
CA GLU A 234 -31.61 -6.28 -14.14
C GLU A 234 -30.54 -6.24 -13.04
N ARG A 235 -29.83 -5.12 -12.84
CA ARG A 235 -28.73 -4.98 -11.86
C ARG A 235 -29.09 -5.41 -10.45
N SER A 236 -30.35 -5.29 -10.05
CA SER A 236 -30.84 -5.71 -8.73
C SER A 236 -30.78 -7.23 -8.51
N ARG A 237 -30.55 -8.02 -9.57
CA ARG A 237 -30.32 -9.47 -9.50
C ARG A 237 -28.87 -9.83 -9.17
N LEU A 238 -27.93 -8.89 -9.26
CA LEU A 238 -26.53 -9.14 -8.93
C LEU A 238 -26.37 -9.44 -7.42
N PRO A 239 -25.59 -10.46 -7.04
CA PRO A 239 -25.40 -10.82 -5.63
C PRO A 239 -24.72 -9.72 -4.80
N CYS A 240 -23.90 -8.89 -5.45
CA CYS A 240 -23.25 -7.74 -4.83
C CYS A 240 -24.12 -6.48 -4.77
N TYR A 241 -25.33 -6.48 -5.36
CA TYR A 241 -26.15 -5.28 -5.48
C TYR A 241 -26.51 -4.67 -4.12
N ARG A 242 -26.42 -3.35 -4.06
CA ARG A 242 -27.00 -2.54 -2.98
C ARG A 242 -27.70 -1.32 -3.57
N PRO A 243 -28.86 -0.89 -3.04
CA PRO A 243 -29.57 0.28 -3.54
C PRO A 243 -28.69 1.55 -3.57
N GLU A 244 -27.80 1.71 -2.60
CA GLU A 244 -26.87 2.84 -2.53
C GLU A 244 -25.92 2.92 -3.73
N TYR A 245 -25.69 1.81 -4.46
CA TYR A 245 -24.77 1.82 -5.60
C TYR A 245 -25.35 2.51 -6.83
N ASP A 246 -26.67 2.64 -6.94
CA ASP A 246 -27.33 3.31 -8.06
C ASP A 246 -26.87 4.77 -8.20
N GLN A 247 -26.44 5.42 -7.10
CA GLN A 247 -25.95 6.79 -7.15
C GLN A 247 -24.65 6.96 -7.98
N TYR A 248 -23.86 5.89 -8.14
CA TYR A 248 -22.61 5.91 -8.90
C TYR A 248 -22.81 5.68 -10.40
N TYR A 249 -24.00 5.22 -10.80
CA TYR A 249 -24.32 4.78 -12.16
C TYR A 249 -25.59 5.44 -12.70
N ARG A 250 -25.90 6.66 -12.23
CA ARG A 250 -27.17 7.33 -12.58
C ARG A 250 -27.31 7.50 -14.10
N GLU A 251 -26.23 7.90 -14.77
CA GLU A 251 -26.22 8.11 -16.23
C GLU A 251 -26.45 6.80 -16.99
N GLU A 252 -25.81 5.72 -16.57
CA GLU A 252 -25.96 4.39 -17.16
C GLU A 252 -27.36 3.82 -16.93
N ILE A 253 -27.92 4.04 -15.73
CA ILE A 253 -29.28 3.59 -15.38
C ILE A 253 -30.32 4.37 -16.20
N GLU A 254 -30.21 5.69 -16.27
CA GLU A 254 -31.15 6.55 -17.01
C GLU A 254 -31.10 6.28 -18.52
N ALA A 255 -29.92 5.97 -19.08
CA ALA A 255 -29.77 5.63 -20.50
C ALA A 255 -30.33 4.24 -20.88
N SER A 256 -30.66 3.41 -19.89
CA SER A 256 -31.15 2.03 -20.08
C SER A 256 -32.68 1.89 -20.01
N ILE A 257 -33.39 2.99 -19.75
CA ILE A 257 -34.86 3.10 -19.68
C ILE A 257 -35.40 3.59 -21.03
#